data_AF-A0A6J4X0M8-F1
#
_entry.id   AF-A0A6J4X0M8-F1
#
_cell.length_a   1.000
_cell.length_b   1.000
_cell.length_c   1.000
_cell.angle_alpha   90.00
_cell.angle_beta   90.00
_cell.angle_gamma   90.00
#
_symmetry.space_group_name_H-M   'P 1'
#
loop_
_entity.id
_entity.type
_entity.pdbx_description
1 polymer ?
#
loop_
_entity_poly.entity_id
_entity_poly.type
_entity_poly.pdbx_seq_one_letter_code
_entity_poly.pdbx_strand_id
1 'polypeptide(L)'
;SLSEFMREIKVGFARYYNRRHNRRGYFWGDRFKSVIVDKGETLVNCLAYIDLNPLRAGLVDRPEDYRWNSLGYHLQTQNKDQFLS
;
A
#
# COMPACT_ATOMS: atom_id res chain seq x y z
N SER A 1 1.41 12.84 -15.64
CA SER A 1 2.21 13.07 -14.41
C SER A 1 1.84 12.04 -13.33
N LEU A 2 2.68 11.83 -12.30
CA LEU A 2 2.34 10.93 -11.16
C LEU A 2 1.02 11.35 -10.48
N SER A 3 0.77 12.66 -10.38
CA SER A 3 -0.44 13.21 -9.81
C SER A 3 -1.71 12.81 -10.56
N GLU A 4 -1.67 12.76 -11.89
CA GLU A 4 -2.80 12.34 -12.71
C GLU A 4 -3.06 10.84 -12.56
N PHE A 5 -2.01 10.03 -12.58
CA PHE A 5 -2.12 8.58 -12.37
C PHE A 5 -2.75 8.25 -11.01
N MET A 6 -2.26 8.87 -9.94
CA MET A 6 -2.84 8.70 -8.60
C MET A 6 -4.27 9.22 -8.51
N ARG A 7 -4.62 10.29 -9.25
CA ARG A 7 -6.00 10.78 -9.34
C ARG A 7 -6.91 9.73 -9.98
N GLU A 8 -6.48 9.10 -11.08
CA GLU A 8 -7.29 8.09 -11.78
C GLU A 8 -7.57 6.87 -10.90
N ILE A 9 -6.55 6.33 -10.22
CA ILE A 9 -6.73 5.21 -9.28
C ILE A 9 -7.71 5.59 -8.16
N LYS A 10 -7.47 6.73 -7.50
CA LYS A 10 -8.27 7.15 -6.35
C LYS A 10 -9.72 7.43 -6.75
N VAL A 11 -9.95 8.16 -7.84
CA VAL A 11 -11.30 8.49 -8.31
C VAL A 11 -12.03 7.24 -8.80
N GLY A 12 -11.34 6.38 -9.57
CA GLY A 12 -11.91 5.12 -10.06
C GLY A 12 -12.40 4.24 -8.92
N PHE A 13 -11.53 3.99 -7.92
CA PHE A 13 -11.88 3.17 -6.76
C PHE A 13 -12.98 3.80 -5.90
N ALA A 14 -12.92 5.11 -5.64
CA ALA A 14 -13.95 5.80 -4.84
C ALA A 14 -15.33 5.69 -5.51
N ARG A 15 -15.41 5.88 -6.84
CA ARG A 15 -16.66 5.71 -7.60
C ARG A 15 -17.17 4.28 -7.55
N TYR A 16 -16.29 3.31 -7.76
CA TYR A 16 -16.62 1.88 -7.67
C TYR A 16 -17.18 1.52 -6.29
N TYR A 17 -16.46 1.86 -5.22
CA TYR A 17 -16.81 1.50 -3.85
C TYR A 17 -18.11 2.18 -3.41
N ASN A 18 -18.25 3.49 -3.68
CA ASN A 18 -19.46 4.23 -3.32
C ASN A 18 -20.70 3.67 -4.03
N ARG A 19 -20.58 3.35 -5.33
CA ARG A 19 -21.67 2.72 -6.09
C ARG A 19 -22.02 1.35 -5.52
N ARG A 20 -21.02 0.51 -5.25
CA ARG A 20 -21.20 -0.85 -4.71
C ARG A 20 -21.90 -0.86 -3.35
N HIS A 21 -21.61 0.12 -2.51
CA HIS A 21 -22.11 0.17 -1.13
C HIS A 21 -23.21 1.22 -0.90
N ASN A 22 -23.78 1.79 -1.97
CA ASN A 22 -24.77 2.87 -1.92
C ASN A 22 -24.36 4.04 -0.99
N ARG A 23 -23.06 4.36 -0.96
CA ARG A 23 -22.50 5.46 -0.17
C ARG A 23 -22.37 6.73 -1.00
N ARG A 24 -22.37 7.87 -0.32
CA ARG A 24 -22.08 9.19 -0.90
C ARG A 24 -20.96 9.87 -0.11
N GLY A 25 -20.26 10.80 -0.76
CA GLY A 25 -19.19 11.58 -0.14
C GLY A 25 -17.78 11.04 -0.40
N TYR A 26 -16.82 11.59 0.33
CA TYR A 26 -15.40 11.29 0.17
C TYR A 26 -15.07 9.88 0.67
N PHE A 27 -14.31 9.13 -0.13
CA PHE A 27 -13.77 7.82 0.26
C PHE A 27 -12.37 7.94 0.87
N TRP A 28 -11.52 8.81 0.30
CA TRP A 28 -10.16 9.04 0.75
C TRP A 28 -10.11 10.20 1.74
N GLY A 29 -9.27 10.11 2.77
CA GLY A 29 -9.03 11.20 3.72
C GLY A 29 -8.21 12.33 3.09
N ASP A 30 -6.93 12.07 2.81
CA ASP A 30 -5.99 13.09 2.32
C ASP A 30 -5.56 12.90 0.85
N ARG A 31 -4.88 13.92 0.30
CA ARG A 31 -4.14 13.81 -0.97
C ARG A 31 -2.95 12.85 -0.82
N PHE A 32 -2.51 12.27 -1.94
CA PHE A 32 -1.29 11.45 -1.92
C PHE A 32 -0.08 12.35 -1.65
N LYS A 33 0.94 11.78 -1.00
CA LYS A 33 2.23 12.43 -0.76
C LYS A 33 3.27 11.80 -1.68
N SER A 34 4.19 12.62 -2.20
CA SER A 34 5.30 12.17 -3.03
C SER A 34 6.58 12.75 -2.44
N VAL A 35 7.46 11.87 -1.96
CA VAL A 35 8.73 12.24 -1.35
C VAL A 35 9.82 11.48 -2.07
N ILE A 36 10.90 12.16 -2.42
CA ILE A 36 12.08 11.52 -2.99
C ILE A 36 12.78 10.77 -1.85
N VAL A 37 12.88 9.46 -1.98
CA VAL A 37 13.62 8.60 -1.04
C VAL A 37 14.94 8.27 -1.71
N ASP A 38 16.03 8.77 -1.14
CA ASP A 38 17.37 8.49 -1.61
C ASP A 38 17.84 7.09 -1.18
N LYS A 39 18.88 6.57 -1.84
CA LYS A 39 19.45 5.25 -1.57
C LYS A 39 20.06 5.18 -0.17
N GLY A 40 20.38 3.95 0.26
CA GLY A 40 21.02 3.68 1.54
C GLY A 40 20.01 3.52 2.67
N GLU A 41 20.36 4.01 3.86
CA GLU A 41 19.59 3.77 5.10
C GLU A 41 18.16 4.30 5.02
N THR A 42 17.95 5.46 4.39
CA THR A 42 16.60 6.05 4.25
C THR A 42 15.65 5.12 3.49
N LEU A 43 16.12 4.52 2.40
CA LEU A 43 15.33 3.54 1.64
C LEU A 43 15.02 2.31 2.48
N VAL A 44 16.01 1.74 3.16
CA VAL A 44 15.83 0.55 4.02
C VAL A 44 14.82 0.84 5.13
N ASN A 45 14.93 2.00 5.78
CA ASN A 45 14.01 2.43 6.83
C ASN A 45 12.59 2.64 6.30
N CYS A 46 12.43 3.21 5.10
CA CYS A 46 11.12 3.34 4.46
C CYS A 46 10.48 1.98 4.14
N LEU A 47 11.24 1.02 3.62
CA LEU A 47 10.75 -0.32 3.33
C LEU A 47 10.34 -1.05 4.62
N ALA A 48 11.22 -1.06 5.63
CA ALA A 48 10.93 -1.63 6.94
C ALA A 48 9.72 -0.95 7.61
N TYR A 49 9.56 0.36 7.44
CA TYR A 49 8.37 1.05 7.92
C TYR A 49 7.09 0.47 7.32
N ILE A 50 7.04 0.28 5.99
CA ILE A 50 5.88 -0.28 5.29
C ILE A 50 5.58 -1.70 5.77
N ASP A 51 6.59 -2.58 5.82
CA ASP A 51 6.40 -3.97 6.20
C ASP A 51 5.97 -4.13 7.67
N LEU A 52 6.41 -3.24 8.56
CA LEU A 52 6.07 -3.24 9.98
C LEU A 52 4.73 -2.53 10.30
N ASN A 53 4.11 -1.81 9.36
CA ASN A 53 2.86 -1.10 9.63
C ASN A 53 1.68 -2.02 10.04
N PRO A 54 1.47 -3.19 9.43
CA PRO A 54 0.42 -4.13 9.85
C PRO A 54 0.57 -4.57 11.30
N LEU A 55 1.81 -4.82 11.74
CA LEU A 55 2.13 -5.11 13.15
C LEU A 55 1.78 -3.92 14.05
N ARG A 56 2.22 -2.70 13.69
CA ARG A 56 1.91 -1.48 14.46
C ARG A 56 0.41 -1.18 14.52
N ALA A 57 -0.35 -1.57 13.49
CA ALA A 57 -1.79 -1.43 13.43
C ALA A 57 -2.56 -2.55 14.16
N GLY A 58 -1.85 -3.55 14.72
CA GLY A 58 -2.48 -4.69 15.42
C GLY A 58 -3.23 -5.65 14.50
N LEU A 59 -2.88 -5.68 13.20
CA LEU A 59 -3.54 -6.56 12.22
C LEU A 59 -2.95 -7.98 12.22
N VAL A 60 -1.70 -8.12 12.64
CA VAL A 60 -0.92 -9.37 12.66
C VAL A 60 0.06 -9.35 13.82
N ASP A 61 0.47 -10.53 14.30
CA ASP A 61 1.49 -10.67 15.36
C ASP A 61 2.91 -10.68 14.80
N ARG A 62 3.08 -11.03 13.51
CA ARG A 62 4.35 -11.00 12.80
C ARG A 62 4.20 -10.28 11.45
N PRO A 63 5.17 -9.44 11.03
CA PRO A 63 5.09 -8.69 9.78
C PRO A 63 4.87 -9.56 8.52
N GLU A 64 5.47 -10.76 8.50
CA GLU A 64 5.37 -11.73 7.41
C GLU A 64 4.01 -12.40 7.28
N ASP A 65 3.15 -12.33 8.31
CA ASP A 65 1.81 -12.90 8.26
C ASP A 65 0.87 -12.00 7.43
N TYR A 66 1.24 -10.75 7.17
CA TYR A 66 0.44 -9.82 6.39
C TYR A 66 0.66 -9.98 4.89
N ARG A 67 -0.24 -10.70 4.21
CA ARG A 67 -0.12 -11.01 2.77
C ARG A 67 -0.11 -9.81 1.81
N TRP A 68 -0.44 -8.61 2.27
CA TRP A 68 -0.60 -7.41 1.43
C TRP A 68 0.58 -6.43 1.52
N ASN A 69 1.72 -6.86 2.04
CA ASN A 69 3.01 -6.15 1.91
C ASN A 69 4.03 -7.03 1.18
N SER A 70 5.19 -6.47 0.85
CA SER A 70 6.23 -7.17 0.08
C SER A 70 6.81 -8.33 0.87
N LEU A 71 7.10 -8.13 2.15
CA LEU A 71 7.66 -9.17 3.02
C LEU A 71 6.77 -10.41 3.09
N GLY A 72 5.49 -10.23 3.39
CA GLY A 72 4.52 -11.31 3.49
C GLY A 72 4.29 -11.99 2.16
N TYR A 73 4.20 -11.25 1.06
CA TYR A 73 4.11 -11.87 -0.27
C TYR A 73 5.35 -12.73 -0.60
N HIS A 74 6.57 -12.24 -0.34
CA HIS A 74 7.79 -13.02 -0.56
C HIS A 74 7.83 -14.30 0.28
N LEU A 75 7.51 -14.22 1.57
CA LEU A 75 7.63 -15.37 2.46
C LEU A 75 6.50 -16.39 2.30
N GLN A 76 5.27 -15.92 2.05
CA GLN A 76 4.11 -16.80 1.91
C GLN A 76 4.01 -17.44 0.51
N THR A 77 4.46 -16.73 -0.53
CA THR A 77 4.28 -17.18 -1.92
C THR A 77 5.58 -17.51 -2.64
N GLN A 78 6.75 -17.25 -2.03
CA GLN A 78 8.06 -17.37 -2.68
C GLN A 78 8.16 -16.57 -3.98
N ASN A 79 7.45 -15.43 -4.06
CA ASN A 79 7.34 -14.59 -5.27
C ASN A 79 6.91 -15.40 -6.51
N LYS A 80 5.94 -16.31 -6.34
CA LYS A 80 5.51 -17.27 -7.39
C LYS A 80 5.22 -16.65 -8.76
N ASP A 81 4.69 -15.43 -8.79
CA ASP A 81 4.29 -14.74 -10.02
C ASP A 81 5.36 -13.77 -10.54
N GLN A 82 6.54 -13.73 -9.92
CA GLN A 82 7.59 -12.74 -10.16
C GLN A 82 7.08 -11.29 -10.04
N PHE A 83 6.00 -11.06 -9.29
CA PHE A 83 5.35 -9.75 -9.18
C PHE A 83 6.27 -8.66 -8.62
N LEU A 84 7.22 -9.02 -7.74
CA LEU A 84 8.16 -8.09 -7.10
C LEU A 84 9.61 -8.25 -7.61
N SER A 85 9.79 -8.68 -8.86
CA SER A 85 11.11 -8.77 -9.52
C SER A 85 11.68 -7.41 -9.92
#